data_AF-E4RLP7-F1
#
_entry.id   AF-E4RLP7-F1
#
_cell.length_a   1.000
_cell.length_b   1.000
_cell.length_c   1.000
_cell.angle_alpha   90.00
_cell.angle_beta   90.00
_cell.angle_gamma   90.00
#
_symmetry.space_group_name_H-M   'P 1'
#
loop_
_entity.id
_entity.type
_entity.pdbx_description
1 polymer ?
#
loop_
_entity_poly.entity_id
_entity_poly.type
_entity_poly.pdbx_seq_one_letter_code
_entity_poly.pdbx_strand_id
1 'polypeptide(L)'
;MGIFDSIKNFFSKGKSSPLIEIYLEDKKCGKQMKLIFRKSYDIQKVYEDQRQAAYEIKKVAVCDQCYNKIDLEIEFDKHYKKIKESVVNGKIITKEEYESNE
;
A
#
# COMPACT_ATOMS: atom_id res chain seq x y z
N MET A 1 -15.95 27.82 -2.96
CA MET A 1 -16.48 26.48 -3.28
C MET A 1 -15.48 25.46 -2.76
N GLY A 2 -15.91 24.65 -1.79
CA GLY A 2 -15.03 23.83 -0.97
C GLY A 2 -14.53 22.60 -1.70
N ILE A 3 -13.22 22.39 -1.63
CA ILE A 3 -12.45 21.27 -2.18
C ILE A 3 -12.42 20.04 -1.25
N PHE A 4 -13.44 19.86 -0.41
CA PHE A 4 -13.44 18.87 0.68
C PHE A 4 -14.37 17.66 0.47
N ASP A 5 -14.83 17.41 -0.76
CA ASP A 5 -15.74 16.29 -1.05
C ASP A 5 -15.07 14.93 -1.30
N SER A 6 -13.74 14.85 -1.37
CA SER A 6 -13.06 13.58 -1.69
C SER A 6 -12.61 12.73 -0.49
N ILE A 7 -12.88 13.13 0.77
CA ILE A 7 -12.39 12.40 1.96
C ILE A 7 -13.48 11.58 2.67
N LYS A 8 -14.75 11.66 2.26
CA LYS A 8 -15.87 11.07 3.03
C LYS A 8 -16.13 9.57 2.83
N ASN A 9 -15.52 8.90 1.86
CA ASN A 9 -15.81 7.48 1.59
C ASN A 9 -14.89 6.46 2.31
N PHE A 10 -14.02 6.91 3.22
CA PHE A 10 -13.07 6.01 3.90
C PHE A 10 -13.65 5.21 5.08
N PHE A 11 -14.92 5.40 5.45
CA PHE A 11 -15.57 4.67 6.56
C PHE A 11 -16.60 3.65 6.06
N SER A 12 -16.16 2.68 5.26
CA SER A 12 -16.84 1.40 5.20
C SER A 12 -16.45 0.58 6.43
N LYS A 13 -17.41 0.41 7.34
CA LYS A 13 -17.37 -0.47 8.51
C LYS A 13 -17.42 -1.93 8.01
N GLY A 14 -16.38 -2.36 7.29
CA GLY A 14 -16.26 -3.69 6.70
C GLY A 14 -15.51 -4.64 7.61
N LYS A 15 -15.90 -5.93 7.60
CA LYS A 15 -15.14 -7.03 8.22
C LYS A 15 -13.65 -6.88 7.88
N SER A 16 -12.77 -7.04 8.88
CA SER A 16 -11.33 -6.94 8.64
C SER A 16 -10.90 -8.02 7.64
N SER A 17 -10.60 -7.62 6.40
CA SER A 17 -10.04 -8.53 5.41
C SER A 17 -8.73 -9.13 5.94
N PRO A 18 -8.46 -10.43 5.75
CA PRO A 18 -7.17 -11.04 6.06
C PRO A 18 -6.06 -10.59 5.08
N LEU A 19 -6.45 -9.93 3.99
CA LEU A 19 -5.56 -9.45 2.93
C LEU A 19 -5.43 -7.93 2.98
N ILE A 20 -4.22 -7.45 2.65
CA ILE A 20 -3.91 -6.07 2.33
C ILE A 20 -3.52 -6.05 0.86
N GLU A 21 -4.20 -5.23 0.07
CA GLU A 21 -3.89 -5.03 -1.34
C GLU A 21 -3.18 -3.68 -1.50
N ILE A 22 -2.08 -3.67 -2.23
CA ILE A 22 -1.31 -2.47 -2.56
C ILE A 22 -1.13 -2.45 -4.07
N TYR A 23 -1.53 -1.34 -4.68
CA TYR A 23 -1.44 -1.14 -6.13
C TYR A 23 -0.28 -0.19 -6.40
N LEU A 24 0.60 -0.58 -7.33
CA LEU A 24 1.79 0.18 -7.69
C LEU A 24 1.80 0.47 -9.18
N GLU A 25 2.32 1.63 -9.55
CA GLU A 25 2.74 1.97 -10.90
C GLU A 25 4.26 2.12 -10.95
N ASP A 26 4.91 1.43 -11.89
CA ASP A 26 6.34 1.55 -12.14
C ASP A 26 6.64 2.89 -12.82
N LYS A 27 7.46 3.75 -12.20
CA LYS A 27 7.84 5.05 -12.78
C LYS A 27 8.70 4.93 -14.04
N LYS A 28 9.31 3.77 -14.30
CA LYS A 28 10.18 3.55 -15.46
C LYS A 28 9.40 3.22 -16.73
N CYS A 29 8.41 2.33 -16.64
CA CYS A 29 7.68 1.85 -17.82
C CYS A 29 6.16 2.07 -17.76
N GLY A 30 5.62 2.60 -16.66
CA GLY A 30 4.19 2.83 -16.46
C GLY A 30 3.37 1.58 -16.16
N LYS A 31 4.01 0.40 -16.06
CA LYS A 31 3.30 -0.85 -15.76
C LYS A 31 2.69 -0.78 -14.36
N GLN A 32 1.39 -1.05 -14.29
CA GLN A 32 0.67 -1.17 -13.03
C GLN A 32 0.68 -2.63 -12.54
N MET A 33 0.77 -2.80 -11.22
CA MET A 33 0.88 -4.09 -10.55
C MET A 33 0.07 -4.11 -9.26
N LYS A 34 -0.58 -5.25 -9.00
CA LYS A 34 -1.26 -5.54 -7.74
C LYS A 34 -0.40 -6.44 -6.86
N LEU A 35 -0.06 -5.96 -5.67
CA LEU A 35 0.57 -6.74 -4.61
C LEU A 35 -0.45 -7.14 -3.55
N ILE A 36 -0.41 -8.39 -3.11
CA ILE A 36 -1.32 -8.95 -2.10
C ILE A 36 -0.49 -9.46 -0.93
N PHE A 37 -0.81 -8.98 0.27
CA PHE A 37 -0.14 -9.35 1.52
C PHE A 37 -1.14 -9.96 2.49
N ARG A 38 -0.82 -11.12 3.07
CA ARG A 38 -1.60 -11.73 4.15
C ARG A 38 -1.15 -11.16 5.50
N LYS A 39 -2.12 -10.68 6.29
CA LYS A 39 -1.86 -10.12 7.64
C LYS A 39 -1.20 -11.11 8.59
N SER A 40 -1.36 -12.41 8.37
CA SER A 40 -0.85 -13.45 9.26
C SER A 40 0.66 -13.70 9.13
N TYR A 41 1.28 -13.39 7.98
CA TYR A 41 2.70 -13.71 7.78
C TYR A 41 3.47 -12.83 6.79
N ASP A 42 2.80 -12.05 5.93
CA ASP A 42 3.52 -11.21 4.95
C ASP A 42 3.91 -9.83 5.51
N ILE A 43 3.35 -9.46 6.65
CA ILE A 43 3.64 -8.22 7.36
C ILE A 43 4.49 -8.49 8.60
N GLN A 44 5.35 -7.55 8.95
CA GLN A 44 6.23 -7.64 10.11
C GLN A 44 5.59 -6.91 11.28
N LYS A 45 5.68 -7.48 12.48
CA LYS A 45 5.30 -6.78 13.71
C LYS A 45 6.46 -5.87 14.14
N VAL A 46 6.13 -4.63 14.48
CA VAL A 46 7.09 -3.68 15.05
C VAL A 46 7.02 -3.79 16.58
N TYR A 47 8.16 -3.97 17.22
CA TYR A 47 8.28 -4.15 18.68
C TYR A 47 8.93 -2.96 19.39
N GLU A 48 9.28 -1.90 18.65
CA GLU A 48 9.90 -0.71 19.22
C GLU A 48 8.84 0.19 19.88
N ASP A 49 8.90 0.32 21.20
CA ASP A 49 7.90 1.06 22.00
C ASP A 49 7.79 2.55 21.63
N GLN A 50 8.84 3.13 21.03
CA GLN A 50 8.87 4.54 20.61
C GLN A 50 8.28 4.77 19.21
N ARG A 51 7.99 3.71 18.44
CA ARG A 51 7.39 3.83 17.10
C ARG A 51 5.87 3.78 17.19
N GLN A 52 5.20 4.66 16.45
CA GLN A 52 3.74 4.64 16.31
C GLN A 52 3.25 3.39 15.54
N ALA A 53 4.10 2.84 14.68
CA ALA A 53 3.81 1.66 13.88
C ALA A 53 3.68 0.40 14.76
N ALA A 54 2.59 -0.34 14.57
CA ALA A 54 2.43 -1.69 15.12
C ALA A 54 2.84 -2.77 14.12
N TYR A 55 2.72 -2.48 12.82
CA TYR A 55 3.09 -3.37 11.73
C TYR A 55 3.80 -2.61 10.61
N GLU A 56 4.64 -3.30 9.86
CA GLU A 56 5.30 -2.76 8.68
C GLU A 56 5.40 -3.77 7.52
N ILE A 57 5.38 -3.24 6.30
CA ILE A 57 5.79 -3.92 5.08
C ILE A 57 7.05 -3.22 4.59
N LYS A 58 8.15 -3.97 4.43
CA LYS A 58 9.39 -3.54 3.78
C LYS A 58 9.73 -4.54 2.70
N LYS A 59 9.54 -4.17 1.44
CA LYS A 59 9.66 -5.08 0.29
C LYS A 59 10.25 -4.37 -0.91
N VAL A 60 10.93 -5.15 -1.75
CA VAL A 60 11.33 -4.74 -3.10
C VAL A 60 10.42 -5.47 -4.07
N ALA A 61 9.53 -4.74 -4.74
CA ALA A 61 8.76 -5.26 -5.86
C ALA A 61 9.60 -5.16 -7.13
N VAL A 62 9.54 -6.19 -7.97
CA VAL A 62 10.23 -6.21 -9.27
C VAL A 62 9.17 -6.15 -10.35
N CYS A 63 9.24 -5.13 -11.22
CA CYS A 63 8.35 -5.01 -12.35
C CYS A 63 8.53 -6.20 -13.31
N ASP A 64 7.43 -6.85 -13.68
CA ASP A 64 7.41 -7.98 -14.61
C ASP A 64 7.67 -7.58 -16.07
N GLN A 65 7.48 -6.30 -16.41
CA GLN A 65 7.69 -5.79 -17.76
C GLN A 65 9.11 -5.27 -18.00
N CYS A 66 9.69 -4.51 -17.07
CA CYS A 66 10.99 -3.85 -17.29
C CYS A 66 12.06 -4.13 -16.22
N TYR A 67 11.76 -5.06 -15.30
CA TYR A 67 12.63 -5.52 -14.22
C TYR A 67 13.13 -4.39 -13.29
N ASN A 68 12.45 -3.25 -13.30
CA ASN A 68 12.74 -2.17 -12.36
C ASN A 68 12.46 -2.63 -10.93
N LYS A 69 13.30 -2.18 -10.00
CA LYS A 69 13.12 -2.43 -8.57
C LYS A 69 12.40 -1.24 -7.95
N ILE A 70 11.31 -1.53 -7.28
CA ILE A 70 10.46 -0.56 -6.57
C ILE A 70 10.55 -0.88 -5.08
N ASP A 71 11.21 0.00 -4.32
CA ASP A 71 11.29 -0.13 -2.86
C ASP A 71 9.99 0.37 -2.24
N LEU A 72 9.34 -0.48 -1.45
CA LEU A 72 8.07 -0.23 -0.81
C LEU A 72 8.22 -0.35 0.71
N GLU A 73 7.90 0.73 1.40
CA GLU A 73 7.77 0.77 2.85
C GLU A 73 6.40 1.30 3.26
N ILE A 74 5.65 0.54 4.04
CA ILE A 74 4.37 0.96 4.59
C ILE A 74 4.31 0.59 6.07
N GLU A 75 3.92 1.55 6.90
CA GLU A 75 3.68 1.34 8.33
C GLU A 75 2.17 1.42 8.63
N PHE A 76 1.72 0.58 9.55
CA PHE A 76 0.34 0.49 9.98
C PHE A 76 0.18 0.61 11.49
N ASP A 77 -0.96 1.12 11.93
CA ASP A 77 -1.39 1.07 13.33
C ASP A 77 -1.88 -0.34 13.73
N LYS A 78 -2.28 -0.51 14.99
CA LYS A 78 -2.81 -1.79 15.53
C LYS A 78 -4.08 -2.28 14.83
N HIS A 79 -4.78 -1.41 14.12
CA HIS A 79 -5.99 -1.71 13.35
C HIS A 79 -5.71 -1.89 11.85
N TYR A 80 -4.44 -1.99 11.45
CA TYR A 80 -4.02 -2.10 10.05
C TYR A 80 -4.39 -0.87 9.20
N LYS A 81 -4.57 0.30 9.83
CA LYS A 81 -4.69 1.56 9.11
C LYS A 81 -3.29 2.06 8.79
N LYS A 82 -3.09 2.45 7.53
CA LYS A 82 -1.84 3.05 7.06
C LYS A 82 -1.57 4.35 7.80
N ILE A 83 -0.37 4.49 8.37
CA ILE A 83 0.09 5.71 9.05
C ILE A 83 1.24 6.39 8.31
N LYS A 84 2.00 5.62 7.52
CA LYS A 84 3.12 6.10 6.71
C LYS A 84 3.27 5.22 5.48
N GLU A 85 3.65 5.83 4.37
CA GLU A 85 4.06 5.15 3.14
C GLU A 85 5.28 5.84 2.54
N SER A 86 6.16 5.04 1.94
CA SER A 86 7.29 5.50 1.14
C SER A 86 7.47 4.54 -0.03
N VAL A 87 7.59 5.09 -1.23
CA VAL A 87 7.89 4.31 -2.44
C VAL A 87 8.99 5.00 -3.23
N VAL A 88 10.02 4.24 -3.58
CA VAL A 88 11.11 4.66 -4.47
C VAL A 88 10.94 3.95 -5.82
N ASN A 89 11.18 4.68 -6.92
CA ASN A 89 11.06 4.19 -8.30
C ASN A 89 9.64 3.68 -8.71
N GLY A 90 8.63 3.96 -7.91
CA GLY A 90 7.23 3.71 -8.24
C GLY A 90 6.29 4.78 -7.65
N LYS A 91 4.98 4.55 -7.81
CA LYS A 91 3.90 5.33 -7.21
C LYS A 91 2.86 4.34 -6.66
N ILE A 92 2.37 4.56 -5.42
CA ILE A 92 1.17 3.86 -4.94
C ILE A 92 -0.03 4.50 -5.63
N ILE A 93 -0.87 3.68 -6.25
CA ILE A 93 -2.11 4.09 -6.89
C ILE A 93 -3.31 3.52 -6.14
N THR A 94 -4.49 4.04 -6.39
CA THR A 94 -5.73 3.47 -5.86
C THR A 94 -6.14 2.23 -6.62
N LYS A 95 -7.09 1.48 -6.05
CA LYS A 95 -7.70 0.33 -6.72
C LYS A 95 -8.43 0.78 -7.99
N GLU A 96 -9.11 1.91 -7.94
CA GLU A 96 -9.85 2.47 -9.07
C GLU A 96 -8.91 2.91 -10.20
N GLU A 97 -7.76 3.52 -9.87
CA GLU A 97 -6.70 3.84 -10.85
C GLU A 97 -6.17 2.56 -11.54
N TYR A 98 -6.03 1.45 -10.79
CA TYR A 98 -5.59 0.17 -11.34
C TYR A 98 -6.65 -0.48 -12.25
N GLU A 99 -7.90 -0.59 -11.78
CA GLU A 99 -9.00 -1.21 -12.53
C GLU A 99 -9.41 -0.42 -13.78
N SER A 100 -9.07 0.87 -13.87
CA SER A 100 -9.34 1.69 -15.07
C SER A 100 -8.38 1.43 -16.24
N ASN A 101 -7.26 0.73 -16.00
CA ASN A 101 -6.24 0.43 -17.01
C ASN A 101 -6.10 -1.08 -17.32
N GLU A 102 -6.96 -1.93 -16.74
CA GLU A 102 -7.15 -3.34 -17.17
C GLU A 102 -8.08 -3.43 -18.39
#